data_AF-A0A1G9M2L9-F1
#
_entry.id   AF-A0A1G9M2L9-F1
#
_cell.length_a   1.000
_cell.length_b   1.000
_cell.length_c   1.000
_cell.angle_alpha   90.00
_cell.angle_beta   90.00
_cell.angle_gamma   90.00
#
_symmetry.space_group_name_H-M   'P 1'
#
loop_
_entity.id
_entity.type
_entity.pdbx_description
1 polymer ?
#
loop_
_entity_poly.entity_id
_entity_poly.type
_entity_poly.pdbx_seq_one_letter_code
_entity_poly.pdbx_strand_id
1 'polypeptide(L)'
;MKPLVRWGPAYFAMQAVAGLCWWIAVFVSPMVREAALGNLDPVAVAVFDIPLFVMASAVAAFGVRVAAVVSTGWTSFVAVALAVYATITTEAGWGVLSMGAATAGSLIALCLILQGRVPIAWIIRGPFAFRPAVTRPTAAIHVASTFGQIVLFWGFFLAVLPLAIAFLAERWAVALPFPSFAGPIGVVVLILASALGVWSAVVMSTLGDGTPLPSAMPNRLVIAGPYRWIRNPMAVAGIVQGAAIGLILQSWLVIAYAVVGSLVWNYAVRPLEESDLQERFGEEFQQYRDAVRCWIPKVSKTQLS
;
A
#
# COMPACT_ATOMS: atom_id res chain seq x y z
N MET A 1 10.38 -26.47 10.60
CA MET A 1 10.32 -24.99 10.52
C MET A 1 9.03 -24.59 9.82
N LYS A 2 8.32 -23.54 10.26
CA LYS A 2 7.10 -23.06 9.56
C LYS A 2 7.46 -22.57 8.14
N PRO A 3 6.61 -22.79 7.11
CA PRO A 3 6.92 -22.43 5.73
C PRO A 3 7.24 -20.93 5.57
N LEU A 4 6.50 -20.06 6.29
CA LEU A 4 6.71 -18.61 6.34
C LEU A 4 8.16 -18.19 6.69
N VAL A 5 8.88 -18.96 7.51
CA VAL A 5 10.25 -18.62 7.95
C VAL A 5 11.29 -18.81 6.83
N ARG A 6 11.01 -19.67 5.84
CA ARG A 6 11.93 -19.90 4.71
C ARG A 6 11.94 -18.76 3.68
N TRP A 7 10.90 -17.93 3.65
CA TRP A 7 10.78 -16.83 2.68
C TRP A 7 11.74 -15.67 2.94
N GLY A 8 12.08 -15.39 4.20
CA GLY A 8 13.07 -14.35 4.53
C GLY A 8 14.45 -14.63 3.92
N PRO A 9 15.07 -15.79 4.21
CA PRO A 9 16.35 -16.17 3.60
C PRO A 9 16.26 -16.34 2.06
N ALA A 10 15.14 -16.88 1.53
CA ALA A 10 14.93 -16.99 0.08
C ALA A 10 14.85 -15.62 -0.62
N TYR A 11 14.24 -14.62 0.02
CA TYR A 11 14.25 -13.24 -0.48
C TYR A 11 15.68 -12.67 -0.53
N PHE A 12 16.47 -12.85 0.53
CA PHE A 12 17.87 -12.39 0.53
C PHE A 12 18.74 -13.11 -0.52
N ALA A 13 18.48 -14.39 -0.81
CA ALA A 13 19.12 -15.11 -1.92
C ALA A 13 18.79 -14.45 -3.28
N MET A 14 17.50 -14.17 -3.52
CA MET A 14 17.04 -13.48 -4.73
C MET A 14 17.62 -12.07 -4.83
N GLN A 15 17.68 -11.32 -3.72
CA GLN A 15 18.25 -9.97 -3.65
C GLN A 15 19.75 -9.96 -3.96
N ALA A 16 20.52 -10.93 -3.46
CA ALA A 16 21.93 -11.06 -3.77
C ALA A 16 22.17 -11.29 -5.28
N VAL A 17 21.42 -12.22 -5.88
CA VAL A 17 21.51 -12.49 -7.33
C VAL A 17 21.08 -11.28 -8.15
N ALA A 18 19.95 -10.63 -7.79
CA ALA A 18 19.45 -9.45 -8.47
C ALA A 18 20.44 -8.27 -8.37
N GLY A 19 21.03 -8.03 -7.19
CA GLY A 19 22.03 -6.99 -6.96
C GLY A 19 23.34 -7.24 -7.72
N LEU A 20 23.79 -8.49 -7.82
CA LEU A 20 24.95 -8.85 -8.65
C LEU A 20 24.66 -8.60 -10.15
N CYS A 21 23.53 -9.08 -10.65
CA CYS A 21 23.11 -8.83 -12.04
C CYS A 21 22.94 -7.34 -12.34
N TRP A 22 22.43 -6.56 -11.38
CA TRP A 22 22.30 -5.10 -11.49
C TRP A 22 23.66 -4.41 -11.59
N TRP A 23 24.62 -4.73 -10.74
CA TRP A 23 25.96 -4.17 -10.81
C TRP A 23 26.67 -4.52 -12.12
N ILE A 24 26.52 -5.76 -12.61
CA ILE A 24 27.00 -6.15 -13.94
C ILE A 24 26.36 -5.26 -15.02
N ALA A 25 25.03 -5.04 -14.97
CA ALA A 25 24.34 -4.18 -15.92
C ALA A 25 24.79 -2.71 -15.87
N VAL A 26 25.08 -2.17 -14.67
CA VAL A 26 25.62 -0.80 -14.50
C VAL A 26 27.00 -0.65 -15.13
N PHE A 27 27.89 -1.65 -15.04
CA PHE A 27 29.20 -1.58 -15.68
C PHE A 27 29.19 -1.88 -17.18
N VAL A 28 28.22 -2.68 -17.67
CA VAL A 28 28.11 -3.06 -19.09
C VAL A 28 27.28 -2.08 -19.91
N SER A 29 26.28 -1.40 -19.33
CA SER A 29 25.35 -0.54 -20.06
C SER A 29 25.38 0.91 -19.56
N PRO A 30 25.87 1.87 -20.38
CA PRO A 30 25.81 3.30 -20.06
C PRO A 30 24.40 3.79 -19.74
N MET A 31 23.39 3.30 -20.48
CA MET A 31 21.98 3.62 -20.27
C MET A 31 21.50 3.21 -18.86
N VAL A 32 21.87 2.01 -18.39
CA VAL A 32 21.51 1.55 -17.04
C VAL A 32 22.23 2.39 -15.99
N ARG A 33 23.52 2.67 -16.17
CA ARG A 33 24.31 3.53 -15.28
C ARG A 33 23.69 4.93 -15.14
N GLU A 34 23.42 5.60 -16.25
CA GLU A 34 22.87 6.97 -16.27
C GLU A 34 21.47 7.01 -15.63
N ALA A 35 20.59 6.05 -15.95
CA ALA A 35 19.26 5.97 -15.34
C ALA A 35 19.29 5.64 -13.83
N ALA A 36 20.24 4.82 -13.38
CA ALA A 36 20.34 4.32 -12.01
C ALA A 36 21.14 5.21 -11.06
N LEU A 37 22.21 5.82 -11.54
CA LEU A 37 23.23 6.52 -10.75
C LEU A 37 23.46 7.96 -11.19
N GLY A 38 22.99 8.36 -12.38
CA GLY A 38 23.28 9.68 -12.94
C GLY A 38 24.78 9.92 -13.06
N ASN A 39 25.23 11.07 -12.55
CA ASN A 39 26.63 11.49 -12.49
C ASN A 39 27.42 10.94 -11.27
N LEU A 40 26.87 10.02 -10.46
CA LEU A 40 27.63 9.35 -9.40
C LEU A 40 28.69 8.41 -9.97
N ASP A 41 29.90 8.41 -9.41
CA ASP A 41 30.96 7.45 -9.77
C ASP A 41 30.52 6.00 -9.42
N PRO A 42 30.33 5.12 -10.42
CA PRO A 42 29.90 3.75 -10.17
C PRO A 42 30.90 2.95 -9.35
N VAL A 43 32.21 3.25 -9.45
CA VAL A 43 33.25 2.54 -8.71
C VAL A 43 33.18 2.89 -7.24
N ALA A 44 33.12 4.19 -6.90
CA ALA A 44 32.96 4.66 -5.53
C ALA A 44 31.71 4.07 -4.85
N VAL A 45 30.57 4.00 -5.56
CA VAL A 45 29.34 3.40 -5.02
C VAL A 45 29.48 1.87 -4.89
N ALA A 46 30.01 1.18 -5.90
CA ALA A 46 30.18 -0.28 -5.90
C ALA A 46 31.09 -0.80 -4.76
N VAL A 47 32.14 -0.05 -4.39
CA VAL A 47 33.07 -0.42 -3.31
C VAL A 47 32.35 -0.62 -1.96
N PHE A 48 31.30 0.16 -1.68
CA PHE A 48 30.49 -0.03 -0.47
C PHE A 48 29.28 -0.94 -0.70
N ASP A 49 28.63 -0.82 -1.86
CA ASP A 49 27.39 -1.54 -2.13
C ASP A 49 27.60 -3.03 -2.37
N ILE A 50 28.64 -3.46 -3.09
CA ILE A 50 28.87 -4.89 -3.32
C ILE A 50 29.09 -5.65 -1.99
N PRO A 51 29.90 -5.17 -1.02
CA PRO A 51 30.00 -5.80 0.30
C PRO A 51 28.71 -5.68 1.13
N LEU A 52 28.11 -4.49 1.24
CA LEU A 52 27.06 -4.20 2.22
C LEU A 52 25.64 -4.53 1.73
N PHE A 53 25.42 -4.57 0.42
CA PHE A 53 24.18 -5.01 -0.21
C PHE A 53 24.30 -6.45 -0.71
N VAL A 54 25.16 -6.73 -1.69
CA VAL A 54 25.19 -8.02 -2.42
C VAL A 54 25.72 -9.15 -1.53
N MET A 55 26.92 -9.00 -0.98
CA MET A 55 27.55 -10.04 -0.15
C MET A 55 26.82 -10.22 1.18
N ALA A 56 26.39 -9.13 1.83
CA ALA A 56 25.56 -9.21 3.03
C ALA A 56 24.22 -9.91 2.77
N SER A 57 23.56 -9.68 1.63
CA SER A 57 22.36 -10.43 1.22
C SER A 57 22.67 -11.91 1.01
N ALA A 58 23.80 -12.25 0.36
CA ALA A 58 24.21 -13.63 0.17
C ALA A 58 24.45 -14.37 1.49
N VAL A 59 25.05 -13.71 2.50
CA VAL A 59 25.22 -14.27 3.85
C VAL A 59 23.88 -14.35 4.60
N ALA A 60 23.00 -13.35 4.45
CA ALA A 60 21.65 -13.36 5.01
C ALA A 60 20.77 -14.49 4.46
N ALA A 61 21.02 -14.94 3.23
CA ALA A 61 20.35 -16.09 2.60
C ALA A 61 20.59 -17.43 3.34
N PHE A 62 21.64 -17.54 4.14
CA PHE A 62 21.89 -18.68 5.03
C PHE A 62 21.24 -18.52 6.42
N GLY A 63 20.42 -17.48 6.61
CA GLY A 63 19.70 -17.21 7.87
C GLY A 63 20.52 -16.40 8.90
N VAL A 64 21.67 -15.85 8.53
CA VAL A 64 22.53 -15.07 9.41
C VAL A 64 21.88 -13.71 9.72
N ARG A 65 21.34 -13.59 10.94
CA ARG A 65 20.57 -12.41 11.39
C ARG A 65 21.34 -11.09 11.27
N VAL A 66 22.62 -11.08 11.63
CA VAL A 66 23.46 -9.87 11.57
C VAL A 66 23.62 -9.38 10.14
N ALA A 67 23.88 -10.29 9.19
CA ALA A 67 23.99 -9.95 7.78
C ALA A 67 22.67 -9.42 7.20
N ALA A 68 21.52 -9.97 7.63
CA ALA A 68 20.20 -9.45 7.25
C ALA A 68 19.96 -8.02 7.77
N VAL A 69 20.35 -7.71 9.01
CA VAL A 69 20.28 -6.37 9.59
C VAL A 69 21.20 -5.39 8.84
N VAL A 70 22.45 -5.77 8.59
CA VAL A 70 23.42 -4.95 7.84
C VAL A 70 22.91 -4.66 6.44
N SER A 71 22.49 -5.69 5.69
CA SER A 71 21.95 -5.54 4.35
C SER A 71 20.71 -4.64 4.31
N THR A 72 19.75 -4.86 5.20
CA THR A 72 18.52 -4.04 5.24
C THR A 72 18.83 -2.59 5.64
N GLY A 73 19.71 -2.38 6.60
CA GLY A 73 20.13 -1.05 7.04
C GLY A 73 20.84 -0.29 5.92
N TRP A 74 21.76 -0.94 5.21
CA TRP A 74 22.46 -0.36 4.08
C TRP A 74 21.53 -0.06 2.91
N THR A 75 20.66 -0.99 2.52
CA THR A 75 19.67 -0.78 1.44
C THR A 75 18.76 0.42 1.76
N SER A 76 18.32 0.54 3.02
CA SER A 76 17.52 1.67 3.49
C SER A 76 18.29 3.00 3.40
N PHE A 77 19.57 3.00 3.78
CA PHE A 77 20.43 4.18 3.68
C PHE A 77 20.64 4.61 2.22
N VAL A 78 20.96 3.67 1.31
CA VAL A 78 21.13 3.95 -0.12
C VAL A 78 19.83 4.45 -0.75
N ALA A 79 18.68 3.87 -0.41
CA ALA A 79 17.39 4.33 -0.92
C ALA A 79 17.09 5.78 -0.50
N VAL A 80 17.37 6.16 0.75
CA VAL A 80 17.19 7.55 1.23
C VAL A 80 18.23 8.49 0.60
N ALA A 81 19.49 8.09 0.52
CA ALA A 81 20.56 8.88 -0.08
C ALA A 81 20.30 9.16 -1.56
N LEU A 82 19.90 8.15 -2.34
CA LEU A 82 19.48 8.32 -3.73
C LEU A 82 18.22 9.16 -3.85
N ALA A 83 17.22 8.98 -2.98
CA ALA A 83 16.01 9.82 -3.01
C ALA A 83 16.35 11.31 -2.79
N VAL A 84 17.22 11.63 -1.83
CA VAL A 84 17.70 13.00 -1.60
C VAL A 84 18.51 13.51 -2.80
N TYR A 85 19.46 12.71 -3.30
CA TYR A 85 20.27 13.05 -4.46
C TYR A 85 19.39 13.36 -5.68
N ALA A 86 18.51 12.45 -6.08
CA ALA A 86 17.59 12.61 -7.20
C ALA A 86 16.67 13.84 -7.03
N THR A 87 16.19 14.10 -5.81
CA THR A 87 15.34 15.28 -5.52
C THR A 87 16.12 16.60 -5.65
N ILE A 88 17.46 16.59 -5.55
CA ILE A 88 18.33 17.75 -5.72
C ILE A 88 18.85 17.86 -7.17
N THR A 89 19.29 16.76 -7.77
CA THR A 89 19.99 16.76 -9.07
C THR A 89 19.11 16.48 -10.28
N THR A 90 17.87 15.98 -10.09
CA THR A 90 16.98 15.48 -11.16
C THR A 90 17.46 14.20 -11.86
N GLU A 91 18.44 13.50 -11.29
CA GLU A 91 19.07 12.30 -11.87
C GLU A 91 18.77 11.03 -11.05
N ALA A 92 19.23 9.87 -11.51
CA ALA A 92 19.23 8.60 -10.75
C ALA A 92 17.85 8.08 -10.26
N GLY A 93 16.73 8.60 -10.79
CA GLY A 93 15.39 8.28 -10.30
C GLY A 93 14.99 6.80 -10.38
N TRP A 94 15.47 6.07 -11.39
CA TRP A 94 15.25 4.63 -11.47
C TRP A 94 16.01 3.86 -10.39
N GLY A 95 17.14 4.41 -9.91
CA GLY A 95 17.84 3.94 -8.71
C GLY A 95 17.03 4.15 -7.43
N VAL A 96 16.31 5.27 -7.30
CA VAL A 96 15.39 5.52 -6.18
C VAL A 96 14.28 4.48 -6.14
N LEU A 97 13.64 4.21 -7.28
CA LEU A 97 12.55 3.22 -7.36
C LEU A 97 13.04 1.79 -7.08
N SER A 98 14.19 1.39 -7.63
CA SER A 98 14.73 0.04 -7.41
C SER A 98 15.19 -0.18 -5.97
N MET A 99 15.89 0.79 -5.37
CA MET A 99 16.33 0.72 -3.98
C MET A 99 15.19 0.87 -2.98
N GLY A 100 14.13 1.64 -3.31
CA GLY A 100 12.90 1.68 -2.54
C GLY A 100 12.19 0.31 -2.50
N ALA A 101 12.09 -0.36 -3.65
CA ALA A 101 11.52 -1.71 -3.73
C ALA A 101 12.38 -2.76 -2.98
N ALA A 102 13.71 -2.71 -3.12
CA ALA A 102 14.64 -3.57 -2.39
C ALA A 102 14.58 -3.32 -0.87
N THR A 103 14.44 -2.07 -0.44
CA THR A 103 14.25 -1.70 0.98
C THR A 103 12.97 -2.29 1.54
N ALA A 104 11.84 -2.14 0.84
CA ALA A 104 10.56 -2.67 1.29
C ALA A 104 10.59 -4.21 1.44
N GLY A 105 11.16 -4.91 0.47
CA GLY A 105 11.34 -6.37 0.54
C GLY A 105 12.32 -6.79 1.64
N SER A 106 13.46 -6.10 1.78
CA SER A 106 14.45 -6.31 2.85
C SER A 106 13.84 -6.15 4.25
N LEU A 107 13.02 -5.12 4.47
CA LEU A 107 12.32 -4.92 5.75
C LEU A 107 11.34 -6.07 6.07
N ILE A 108 10.58 -6.53 5.07
CA ILE A 108 9.66 -7.68 5.22
C ILE A 108 10.46 -8.97 5.52
N ALA A 109 11.52 -9.23 4.77
CA ALA A 109 12.38 -10.40 4.96
C ALA A 109 13.09 -10.38 6.32
N LEU A 110 13.56 -9.22 6.77
CA LEU A 110 14.14 -9.03 8.10
C LEU A 110 13.12 -9.30 9.21
N CYS A 111 11.88 -8.84 9.07
CA CYS A 111 10.80 -9.16 10.02
C CYS A 111 10.54 -10.67 10.09
N LEU A 112 10.54 -11.37 8.95
CA LEU A 112 10.39 -12.83 8.91
C LEU A 112 11.56 -13.57 9.58
N ILE A 113 12.81 -13.11 9.41
CA ILE A 113 14.00 -13.71 10.03
C ILE A 113 14.07 -13.45 11.55
N LEU A 114 13.73 -12.24 11.99
CA LEU A 114 13.82 -11.86 13.41
C LEU A 114 12.61 -12.33 14.24
N GLN A 115 11.39 -12.21 13.70
CA GLN A 115 10.15 -12.44 14.44
C GLN A 115 9.37 -13.69 13.99
N GLY A 116 9.76 -14.33 12.88
CA GLY A 116 9.04 -15.48 12.31
C GLY A 116 7.69 -15.15 11.68
N ARG A 117 7.33 -13.85 11.59
CA ARG A 117 6.08 -13.31 11.04
C ARG A 117 6.27 -11.85 10.64
N VAL A 118 5.46 -11.36 9.71
CA VAL A 118 5.33 -9.91 9.48
C VAL A 118 4.44 -9.33 10.58
N PRO A 119 4.84 -8.26 11.28
CA PRO A 119 4.06 -7.68 12.38
C PRO A 119 2.92 -6.79 11.87
N ILE A 120 2.02 -7.37 11.07
CA ILE A 120 0.83 -6.70 10.49
C ILE A 120 0.01 -5.96 11.57
N ALA A 121 -0.10 -6.53 12.77
CA ALA A 121 -0.78 -5.92 13.91
C ALA A 121 -0.18 -4.56 14.36
N TRP A 122 1.04 -4.19 13.94
CA TRP A 122 1.60 -2.86 14.19
C TRP A 122 1.01 -1.78 13.27
N ILE A 123 0.54 -2.14 12.06
CA ILE A 123 -0.12 -1.20 11.14
C ILE A 123 -1.42 -0.65 11.77
N ILE A 124 -2.08 -1.47 12.59
CA ILE A 124 -3.33 -1.13 13.30
C ILE A 124 -3.06 -0.59 14.72
N ARG A 125 -1.79 -0.47 15.15
CA ARG A 125 -1.43 0.20 16.42
C ARG A 125 -1.16 1.68 16.19
N GLY A 126 -2.08 2.53 16.65
CA GLY A 126 -1.93 3.99 16.62
C GLY A 126 -3.22 4.69 16.20
N PRO A 127 -3.17 5.68 15.29
CA PRO A 127 -4.37 6.41 14.83
C PRO A 127 -5.35 5.52 14.03
N PHE A 128 -4.89 4.36 13.55
CA PHE A 128 -5.69 3.36 12.83
C PHE A 128 -6.30 2.27 13.74
N ALA A 129 -6.13 2.37 15.06
CA ALA A 129 -6.67 1.37 15.97
C ALA A 129 -8.20 1.36 15.97
N PHE A 130 -8.80 0.20 15.69
CA PHE A 130 -10.23 -0.04 15.87
C PHE A 130 -10.63 0.30 17.32
N ARG A 131 -11.51 1.28 17.48
CA ARG A 131 -12.07 1.69 18.77
C ARG A 131 -13.60 1.59 18.70
N PRO A 132 -14.27 0.98 19.69
CA PRO A 132 -15.72 1.07 19.81
C PRO A 132 -16.18 2.53 19.88
N ALA A 133 -17.32 2.84 19.28
CA ALA A 133 -17.89 4.17 19.33
C ALA A 133 -18.25 4.54 20.78
N VAL A 134 -17.65 5.60 21.32
CA VAL A 134 -18.01 6.12 22.65
C VAL A 134 -19.25 7.00 22.50
N THR A 135 -20.36 6.59 23.09
CA THR A 135 -21.56 7.41 23.23
C THR A 135 -21.24 8.70 23.99
N ARG A 136 -21.37 9.84 23.32
CA ARG A 136 -21.12 11.18 23.89
C ARG A 136 -22.31 12.12 23.62
N PRO A 137 -22.50 13.19 24.43
CA PRO A 137 -23.86 13.72 24.64
C PRO A 137 -24.41 14.72 23.60
N THR A 138 -23.62 15.22 22.65
CA THR A 138 -24.02 16.40 21.82
C THR A 138 -23.77 16.21 20.32
N ALA A 139 -24.80 15.71 19.62
CA ALA A 139 -24.75 15.28 18.22
C ALA A 139 -24.12 16.29 17.22
N ALA A 140 -24.43 17.58 17.32
CA ALA A 140 -23.99 18.59 16.34
C ALA A 140 -22.45 18.75 16.29
N ILE A 141 -21.79 18.78 17.45
CA ILE A 141 -20.33 18.90 17.53
C ILE A 141 -19.65 17.61 17.05
N HIS A 142 -20.28 16.45 17.30
CA HIS A 142 -19.78 15.16 16.81
C HIS A 142 -19.84 15.03 15.29
N VAL A 143 -20.92 15.46 14.64
CA VAL A 143 -21.01 15.44 13.16
C VAL A 143 -19.92 16.32 12.54
N ALA A 144 -19.73 17.53 13.05
CA ALA A 144 -18.69 18.45 12.57
C ALA A 144 -17.27 17.90 12.75
N SER A 145 -16.93 17.34 13.92
CA SER A 145 -15.59 16.77 14.14
C SER A 145 -15.34 15.50 13.32
N THR A 146 -16.36 14.68 13.14
CA THR A 146 -16.31 13.44 12.33
C THR A 146 -16.10 13.79 10.86
N PHE A 147 -16.86 14.76 10.34
CA PHE A 147 -16.71 15.26 8.98
C PHE A 147 -15.33 15.89 8.76
N GLY A 148 -14.82 16.71 9.69
CA GLY A 148 -13.47 17.25 9.63
C GLY A 148 -12.38 16.17 9.61
N GLN A 149 -12.51 15.12 10.42
CA GLN A 149 -11.60 13.97 10.40
C GLN A 149 -11.64 13.21 9.07
N ILE A 150 -12.83 12.96 8.52
CA ILE A 150 -13.01 12.34 7.19
C ILE A 150 -12.31 13.19 6.12
N VAL A 151 -12.59 14.50 6.08
CA VAL A 151 -12.03 15.40 5.06
C VAL A 151 -10.51 15.51 5.17
N LEU A 152 -9.95 15.62 6.38
CA LEU A 152 -8.49 15.65 6.57
C LEU A 152 -7.83 14.31 6.19
N PHE A 153 -8.43 13.18 6.58
CA PHE A 153 -7.90 11.85 6.29
C PHE A 153 -7.92 11.54 4.79
N TRP A 154 -9.08 11.67 4.15
CA TRP A 154 -9.23 11.41 2.72
C TRP A 154 -8.53 12.49 1.88
N GLY A 155 -8.54 13.75 2.29
CA GLY A 155 -7.78 14.82 1.63
C GLY A 155 -6.27 14.57 1.67
N PHE A 156 -5.74 14.03 2.76
CA PHE A 156 -4.34 13.62 2.81
C PHE A 156 -4.04 12.48 1.83
N PHE A 157 -4.82 11.41 1.84
CA PHE A 157 -4.56 10.21 1.02
C PHE A 157 -4.96 10.32 -0.46
N LEU A 158 -5.90 11.20 -0.83
CA LEU A 158 -6.36 11.40 -2.21
C LEU A 158 -5.86 12.70 -2.85
N ALA A 159 -5.36 13.68 -2.09
CA ALA A 159 -4.79 14.92 -2.64
C ALA A 159 -3.32 15.10 -2.26
N VAL A 160 -3.01 15.31 -0.97
CA VAL A 160 -1.65 15.70 -0.52
C VAL A 160 -0.60 14.67 -0.93
N LEU A 161 -0.84 13.39 -0.61
CA LEU A 161 0.12 12.32 -0.87
C LEU A 161 0.23 11.98 -2.36
N PRO A 162 -0.86 11.86 -3.16
CA PRO A 162 -0.77 11.74 -4.61
C PRO A 162 -0.06 12.91 -5.31
N LEU A 163 -0.29 14.15 -4.89
CA LEU A 163 0.41 15.33 -5.44
C LEU A 163 1.91 15.29 -5.12
N ALA A 164 2.29 14.92 -3.89
CA ALA A 164 3.69 14.74 -3.52
C ALA A 164 4.36 13.61 -4.33
N ILE A 165 3.67 12.49 -4.56
CA ILE A 165 4.17 11.39 -5.40
C ILE A 165 4.32 11.82 -6.88
N ALA A 166 3.35 12.55 -7.43
CA ALA A 166 3.44 13.05 -8.81
C ALA A 166 4.60 14.04 -8.98
N PHE A 167 4.75 14.99 -8.06
CA PHE A 167 5.89 15.92 -8.01
C PHE A 167 7.23 15.18 -7.93
N LEU A 168 7.35 14.16 -7.07
CA LEU A 168 8.58 13.35 -6.99
C LEU A 168 8.82 12.53 -8.26
N ALA A 169 7.79 12.01 -8.92
CA ALA A 169 7.93 11.26 -10.17
C ALA A 169 8.48 12.12 -11.32
N GLU A 170 8.03 13.38 -11.43
CA GLU A 170 8.61 14.38 -12.35
C GLU A 170 10.03 14.75 -11.92
N ARG A 171 10.23 15.06 -10.63
CA ARG A 171 11.50 15.52 -10.06
C ARG A 171 12.60 14.44 -10.06
N TRP A 172 12.24 13.17 -10.20
CA TRP A 172 13.16 12.04 -10.38
C TRP A 172 13.28 11.60 -11.86
N ALA A 173 12.63 12.29 -12.80
CA ALA A 173 12.61 11.92 -14.23
C ALA A 173 12.15 10.48 -14.51
N VAL A 174 11.22 9.95 -13.70
CA VAL A 174 10.58 8.63 -13.87
C VAL A 174 9.14 8.72 -14.39
N ALA A 175 8.66 9.93 -14.69
CA ALA A 175 7.35 10.13 -15.31
C ALA A 175 7.35 9.53 -16.74
N LEU A 176 6.46 8.55 -16.97
CA LEU A 176 6.22 7.96 -18.29
C LEU A 176 4.96 8.58 -18.91
N PRO A 177 4.90 8.74 -20.25
CA PRO A 177 3.79 9.40 -20.92
C PRO A 177 2.46 8.67 -20.70
N PHE A 178 1.38 9.45 -20.64
CA PHE A 178 0.00 8.96 -20.67
C PHE A 178 -0.71 9.37 -21.97
N PRO A 179 -1.71 8.61 -22.43
CA PRO A 179 -2.60 9.10 -23.47
C PRO A 179 -3.39 10.32 -22.97
N SER A 180 -3.69 11.25 -23.87
CA SER A 180 -4.41 12.50 -23.56
C SER A 180 -5.80 12.28 -22.95
N PHE A 181 -6.45 11.16 -23.25
CA PHE A 181 -7.75 10.78 -22.69
C PHE A 181 -7.67 10.24 -21.24
N ALA A 182 -6.49 9.98 -20.69
CA ALA A 182 -6.34 9.39 -19.34
C ALA A 182 -6.97 10.28 -18.25
N GLY A 183 -6.70 11.59 -18.28
CA GLY A 183 -7.25 12.54 -17.32
C GLY A 183 -8.79 12.57 -17.30
N PRO A 184 -9.46 12.78 -18.45
CA PRO A 184 -10.92 12.69 -18.55
C PRO A 184 -11.51 11.36 -18.07
N ILE A 185 -10.90 10.22 -18.41
CA ILE A 185 -11.33 8.91 -17.88
C ILE A 185 -11.17 8.88 -16.35
N GLY A 186 -10.05 9.36 -15.82
CA GLY A 186 -9.81 9.50 -14.39
C GLY A 186 -10.90 10.30 -13.67
N VAL A 187 -11.35 11.43 -14.23
CA VAL A 187 -12.46 12.22 -13.67
C VAL A 187 -13.76 11.42 -13.62
N VAL A 188 -14.13 10.72 -14.70
CA VAL A 188 -15.34 9.88 -14.74
C VAL A 188 -15.26 8.74 -13.71
N VAL A 189 -14.13 8.05 -13.63
CA VAL A 189 -13.91 6.97 -12.66
C VAL A 189 -13.93 7.49 -11.23
N LEU A 190 -13.36 8.69 -10.96
CA LEU A 190 -13.39 9.33 -9.65
C LEU A 190 -14.82 9.66 -9.21
N ILE A 191 -15.66 10.18 -10.11
CA ILE A 191 -17.08 10.47 -9.83
C ILE A 191 -17.84 9.19 -9.49
N LEU A 192 -17.70 8.14 -10.30
CA LEU A 192 -18.37 6.85 -10.09
C LEU A 192 -17.93 6.17 -8.78
N ALA A 193 -16.64 6.18 -8.48
CA ALA A 193 -16.10 5.62 -7.24
C ALA A 193 -16.54 6.43 -6.01
N SER A 194 -16.60 7.77 -6.13
CA SER A 194 -17.11 8.64 -5.07
C SER A 194 -18.59 8.42 -4.82
N ALA A 195 -19.40 8.23 -5.87
CA ALA A 195 -20.81 7.87 -5.75
C ALA A 195 -21.01 6.52 -5.04
N LEU A 196 -20.20 5.50 -5.37
CA LEU A 196 -20.19 4.22 -4.66
C LEU A 196 -19.77 4.38 -3.18
N GLY A 197 -18.75 5.19 -2.90
CA GLY A 197 -18.28 5.48 -1.55
C GLY A 197 -19.35 6.16 -0.69
N VAL A 198 -19.99 7.22 -1.22
CA VAL A 198 -21.11 7.92 -0.56
C VAL A 198 -22.29 6.99 -0.36
N TRP A 199 -22.69 6.19 -1.35
CA TRP A 199 -23.78 5.23 -1.19
C TRP A 199 -23.49 4.20 -0.09
N SER A 200 -22.25 3.67 -0.06
CA SER A 200 -21.82 2.73 0.97
C SER A 200 -21.83 3.37 2.36
N ALA A 201 -21.33 4.61 2.49
CA ALA A 201 -21.33 5.37 3.73
C ALA A 201 -22.74 5.68 4.25
N VAL A 202 -23.66 6.10 3.36
CA VAL A 202 -25.07 6.33 3.70
C VAL A 202 -25.73 5.04 4.18
N VAL A 203 -25.58 3.95 3.44
CA VAL A 203 -26.18 2.65 3.79
C VAL A 203 -25.62 2.09 5.10
N MET A 204 -24.32 2.24 5.35
CA MET A 204 -23.71 1.89 6.63
C MET A 204 -24.27 2.76 7.77
N SER A 205 -24.45 4.06 7.53
CA SER A 205 -24.94 5.00 8.54
C SER A 205 -26.44 4.88 8.85
N THR A 206 -27.26 4.43 7.90
CA THR A 206 -28.72 4.33 8.09
C THR A 206 -29.20 2.95 8.52
N LEU A 207 -28.42 1.89 8.27
CA LEU A 207 -28.81 0.50 8.59
C LEU A 207 -27.86 -0.20 9.58
N GLY A 208 -26.70 0.38 9.87
CA GLY A 208 -25.67 -0.22 10.75
C GLY A 208 -25.55 0.39 12.15
N ASP A 209 -26.26 1.47 12.46
CA ASP A 209 -26.12 2.24 13.72
C ASP A 209 -24.65 2.64 14.03
N GLY A 210 -23.87 3.04 13.00
CA GLY A 210 -22.46 3.44 13.09
C GLY A 210 -22.08 4.51 12.04
N THR A 211 -20.86 5.07 12.07
CA THR A 211 -20.44 6.11 11.10
C THR A 211 -19.29 5.61 10.21
N PRO A 212 -19.11 6.16 8.98
CA PRO A 212 -18.18 5.62 7.97
C PRO A 212 -16.66 5.80 8.27
N LEU A 213 -16.27 6.03 9.51
CA LEU A 213 -14.86 6.05 9.94
C LEU A 213 -14.44 4.72 10.58
N PRO A 214 -13.15 4.33 10.49
CA PRO A 214 -12.58 3.21 11.27
C PRO A 214 -12.75 3.32 12.79
N SER A 215 -13.11 4.51 13.30
CA SER A 215 -13.34 4.82 14.71
C SER A 215 -14.79 4.57 15.20
N ALA A 216 -15.69 4.06 14.36
CA ALA A 216 -17.10 3.91 14.69
C ALA A 216 -17.79 2.75 13.94
N MET A 217 -17.25 1.54 14.07
CA MET A 217 -17.79 0.33 13.42
C MET A 217 -19.27 0.06 13.78
N PRO A 218 -20.07 -0.46 12.83
CA PRO A 218 -21.50 -0.65 13.00
C PRO A 218 -21.85 -1.66 14.10
N ASN A 219 -23.02 -1.49 14.72
CA ASN A 219 -23.56 -2.39 15.73
C ASN A 219 -24.33 -3.59 15.12
N ARG A 220 -24.66 -3.54 13.83
CA ARG A 220 -25.36 -4.59 13.08
C ARG A 220 -24.62 -4.93 11.79
N LEU A 221 -24.71 -6.16 11.32
CA LEU A 221 -24.11 -6.58 10.05
C LEU A 221 -24.89 -5.99 8.86
N VAL A 222 -24.30 -5.01 8.16
CA VAL A 222 -24.94 -4.34 7.03
C VAL A 222 -24.74 -5.12 5.74
N ILE A 223 -25.80 -5.77 5.26
CA ILE A 223 -25.83 -6.57 4.01
C ILE A 223 -26.64 -5.92 2.87
N ALA A 224 -27.09 -4.68 3.06
CA ALA A 224 -27.98 -3.95 2.15
C ALA A 224 -27.21 -3.00 1.20
N GLY A 225 -27.92 -2.39 0.25
CA GLY A 225 -27.33 -1.42 -0.69
C GLY A 225 -26.16 -2.01 -1.49
N PRO A 226 -24.97 -1.38 -1.52
CA PRO A 226 -23.82 -1.93 -2.25
C PRO A 226 -23.21 -3.18 -1.59
N TYR A 227 -23.41 -3.37 -0.28
CA TYR A 227 -22.90 -4.52 0.48
C TYR A 227 -23.50 -5.86 0.02
N ARG A 228 -24.67 -5.84 -0.64
CA ARG A 228 -25.29 -7.07 -1.21
C ARG A 228 -24.51 -7.67 -2.38
N TRP A 229 -23.61 -6.92 -3.01
CA TRP A 229 -22.85 -7.36 -4.18
C TRP A 229 -21.36 -7.57 -3.91
N ILE A 230 -20.77 -6.72 -3.05
CA ILE A 230 -19.36 -6.74 -2.67
C ILE A 230 -19.29 -6.52 -1.16
N ARG A 231 -18.49 -7.30 -0.42
CA ARG A 231 -18.43 -7.18 1.05
C ARG A 231 -17.82 -5.88 1.57
N ASN A 232 -16.87 -5.30 0.84
CA ASN A 232 -16.14 -4.09 1.23
C ASN A 232 -16.18 -3.00 0.13
N PRO A 233 -17.37 -2.46 -0.21
CA PRO A 233 -17.54 -1.50 -1.30
C PRO A 233 -16.87 -0.15 -1.00
N MET A 234 -16.69 0.23 0.27
CA MET A 234 -15.90 1.42 0.65
C MET A 234 -14.41 1.26 0.36
N ALA A 235 -13.83 0.07 0.59
CA ALA A 235 -12.43 -0.19 0.24
C ALA A 235 -12.24 -0.16 -1.28
N VAL A 236 -13.16 -0.78 -2.04
CA VAL A 236 -13.18 -0.68 -3.51
C VAL A 236 -13.27 0.78 -3.96
N ALA A 237 -14.19 1.57 -3.41
CA ALA A 237 -14.31 2.99 -3.71
C ALA A 237 -12.98 3.73 -3.48
N GLY A 238 -12.35 3.60 -2.30
CA GLY A 238 -11.10 4.29 -1.98
C GLY A 238 -9.92 3.91 -2.88
N ILE A 239 -9.78 2.61 -3.21
CA ILE A 239 -8.72 2.12 -4.11
C ILE A 239 -8.93 2.65 -5.53
N VAL A 240 -10.18 2.61 -6.03
CA VAL A 240 -10.52 3.11 -7.37
C VAL A 240 -10.39 4.63 -7.43
N GLN A 241 -10.72 5.37 -6.36
CA GLN A 241 -10.45 6.81 -6.26
C GLN A 241 -8.94 7.08 -6.34
N GLY A 242 -8.09 6.35 -5.60
CA GLY A 242 -6.64 6.50 -5.68
C GLY A 242 -6.07 6.26 -7.08
N ALA A 243 -6.53 5.20 -7.77
CA ALA A 243 -6.15 4.93 -9.16
C ALA A 243 -6.66 6.01 -10.13
N ALA A 244 -7.87 6.54 -9.90
CA ALA A 244 -8.46 7.63 -10.69
C ALA A 244 -7.67 8.94 -10.54
N ILE A 245 -7.22 9.28 -9.33
CA ILE A 245 -6.30 10.40 -9.10
C ILE A 245 -4.98 10.18 -9.87
N GLY A 246 -4.45 8.95 -9.91
CA GLY A 246 -3.27 8.63 -10.72
C GLY A 246 -3.46 8.83 -12.23
N LEU A 247 -4.66 8.60 -12.76
CA LEU A 247 -5.02 8.92 -14.14
C LEU A 247 -5.17 10.44 -14.39
N ILE A 248 -5.76 11.17 -13.43
CA ILE A 248 -5.91 12.63 -13.48
C ILE A 248 -4.55 13.34 -13.44
N LEU A 249 -3.66 12.90 -12.55
CA LEU A 249 -2.29 13.40 -12.41
C LEU A 249 -1.32 12.80 -13.44
N GLN A 250 -1.80 11.94 -14.35
CA GLN A 250 -0.99 11.24 -15.35
C GLN A 250 0.31 10.65 -14.77
N SER A 251 0.20 9.99 -13.60
CA SER A 251 1.35 9.47 -12.86
C SER A 251 1.20 7.98 -12.55
N TRP A 252 2.02 7.16 -13.21
CA TRP A 252 2.11 5.72 -12.96
C TRP A 252 2.54 5.41 -11.53
N LEU A 253 3.32 6.28 -10.89
CA LEU A 253 3.75 6.11 -9.50
C LEU A 253 2.58 6.29 -8.52
N VAL A 254 1.63 7.18 -8.81
CA VAL A 254 0.38 7.32 -8.04
C VAL A 254 -0.53 6.10 -8.25
N ILE A 255 -0.63 5.58 -9.48
CA ILE A 255 -1.37 4.33 -9.75
C ILE A 255 -0.74 3.15 -9.02
N ALA A 256 0.60 3.03 -9.06
CA ALA A 256 1.34 2.00 -8.34
C ALA A 256 1.13 2.11 -6.82
N TYR A 257 1.12 3.32 -6.26
CA TYR A 257 0.76 3.58 -4.86
C TYR A 257 -0.65 3.07 -4.53
N ALA A 258 -1.66 3.35 -5.36
CA ALA A 258 -3.03 2.86 -5.15
C ALA A 258 -3.11 1.32 -5.22
N VAL A 259 -2.39 0.69 -6.15
CA VAL A 259 -2.30 -0.78 -6.27
C VAL A 259 -1.60 -1.38 -5.04
N VAL A 260 -0.46 -0.86 -4.62
CA VAL A 260 0.27 -1.32 -3.42
C VAL A 260 -0.60 -1.14 -2.17
N GLY A 261 -1.29 -0.01 -2.03
CA GLY A 261 -2.28 0.24 -0.98
C GLY A 261 -3.40 -0.80 -0.97
N SER A 262 -3.91 -1.20 -2.14
CA SER A 262 -4.93 -2.25 -2.26
C SER A 262 -4.43 -3.62 -1.78
N LEU A 263 -3.18 -3.97 -2.08
CA LEU A 263 -2.55 -5.22 -1.66
C LEU A 263 -2.31 -5.22 -0.15
N VAL A 264 -1.78 -4.11 0.39
CA VAL A 264 -1.62 -3.93 1.85
C VAL A 264 -2.97 -4.06 2.55
N TRP A 265 -4.02 -3.37 2.09
CA TRP A 265 -5.34 -3.51 2.71
C TRP A 265 -5.88 -4.95 2.60
N ASN A 266 -5.79 -5.61 1.44
CA ASN A 266 -6.29 -6.98 1.25
C ASN A 266 -5.58 -8.04 2.12
N TYR A 267 -4.28 -7.90 2.35
CA TYR A 267 -3.47 -8.90 3.07
C TYR A 267 -3.20 -8.55 4.54
N ALA A 268 -3.28 -7.27 4.92
CA ALA A 268 -2.97 -6.81 6.28
C ALA A 268 -4.22 -6.38 7.06
N VAL A 269 -5.10 -5.58 6.44
CA VAL A 269 -6.25 -4.95 7.14
C VAL A 269 -7.48 -5.85 7.08
N ARG A 270 -7.87 -6.27 5.87
CA ARG A 270 -9.04 -7.12 5.61
C ARG A 270 -9.07 -8.39 6.48
N PRO A 271 -7.98 -9.15 6.72
CA PRO A 271 -8.07 -10.34 7.58
C PRO A 271 -8.36 -10.01 9.05
N LEU A 272 -7.99 -8.82 9.51
CA LEU A 272 -8.28 -8.35 10.88
C LEU A 272 -9.73 -7.83 10.98
N GLU A 273 -10.21 -7.11 9.96
CA GLU A 273 -11.63 -6.74 9.83
C GLU A 273 -12.54 -7.99 9.75
N GLU A 274 -12.20 -8.98 8.93
CA GLU A 274 -12.96 -10.24 8.84
C GLU A 274 -12.90 -11.06 10.13
N SER A 275 -11.85 -10.93 10.96
CA SER A 275 -11.79 -11.57 12.29
C SER A 275 -12.69 -10.88 13.31
N ASP A 276 -12.66 -9.54 13.41
CA ASP A 276 -13.55 -8.78 14.29
C ASP A 276 -15.03 -9.06 13.97
N LEU A 277 -15.39 -9.05 12.67
CA LEU A 277 -16.74 -9.38 12.24
C LEU A 277 -17.12 -10.84 12.54
N GLN A 278 -16.17 -11.78 12.44
CA GLN A 278 -16.39 -13.19 12.76
C GLN A 278 -16.58 -13.43 14.27
N GLU A 279 -15.83 -12.71 15.11
CA GLU A 279 -15.91 -12.77 16.58
C GLU A 279 -17.22 -12.12 17.09
N ARG A 280 -17.70 -11.06 16.44
CA ARG A 280 -18.88 -10.30 16.87
C ARG A 280 -20.21 -10.83 16.33
N PHE A 281 -20.25 -11.31 15.09
CA PHE A 281 -21.49 -11.71 14.39
C PHE A 281 -21.57 -13.21 14.07
N GLY A 282 -20.55 -14.00 14.40
CA GLY A 282 -20.62 -15.48 14.37
C GLY A 282 -21.07 -16.06 13.03
N GLU A 283 -22.15 -16.85 13.06
CA GLU A 283 -22.68 -17.56 11.89
C GLU A 283 -23.29 -16.63 10.83
N GLU A 284 -23.92 -15.50 11.23
CA GLU A 284 -24.50 -14.53 10.28
C GLU A 284 -23.42 -13.99 9.33
N PHE A 285 -22.23 -13.71 9.86
CA PHE A 285 -21.10 -13.27 9.05
C PHE A 285 -20.55 -14.38 8.15
N GLN A 286 -20.58 -15.65 8.58
CA GLN A 286 -20.16 -16.77 7.72
C GLN A 286 -21.11 -16.93 6.52
N GLN A 287 -22.42 -16.93 6.76
CA GLN A 287 -23.43 -17.01 5.71
C GLN A 287 -23.28 -15.84 4.71
N TYR A 288 -23.06 -14.62 5.21
CA TYR A 288 -22.79 -13.45 4.36
C TYR A 288 -21.45 -13.57 3.58
N ARG A 289 -20.39 -14.10 4.20
CA ARG A 289 -19.07 -14.30 3.58
C ARG A 289 -19.12 -15.29 2.41
N ASP A 290 -19.94 -16.33 2.52
CA ASP A 290 -20.11 -17.35 1.50
C ASP A 290 -21.10 -16.89 0.41
N ALA A 291 -22.10 -16.09 0.80
CA ALA A 291 -23.01 -15.42 -0.11
C ALA A 291 -22.31 -14.38 -0.98
N VAL A 292 -21.46 -13.50 -0.44
CA VAL A 292 -20.94 -12.30 -1.14
C VAL A 292 -19.41 -12.30 -1.22
N ARG A 293 -18.83 -11.94 -2.38
CA ARG A 293 -17.37 -11.88 -2.58
C ARG A 293 -16.79 -10.55 -2.08
N CYS A 294 -15.50 -10.53 -1.72
CA CYS A 294 -14.86 -9.30 -1.20
C CYS A 294 -14.58 -8.22 -2.27
N TRP A 295 -14.40 -8.60 -3.53
CA TRP A 295 -13.92 -7.70 -4.61
C TRP A 295 -14.80 -7.68 -5.85
N ILE A 296 -15.28 -8.86 -6.29
CA ILE A 296 -16.03 -9.02 -7.54
C ILE A 296 -17.52 -8.99 -7.21
N PRO A 297 -18.35 -8.13 -7.86
CA PRO A 297 -19.79 -8.15 -7.71
C PRO A 297 -20.35 -9.57 -7.93
N LYS A 298 -21.05 -10.11 -6.94
CA LYS A 298 -21.87 -11.31 -7.13
C LYS A 298 -23.33 -10.86 -7.23
N VAL A 299 -23.91 -10.97 -8.41
CA VAL A 299 -25.37 -10.85 -8.56
C VAL A 299 -25.96 -12.13 -8.00
N SER A 300 -26.62 -12.06 -6.84
CA SER A 300 -27.41 -13.18 -6.33
C SER A 300 -28.48 -13.56 -7.36
N LYS A 301 -28.59 -14.85 -7.68
CA LYS A 301 -29.63 -15.35 -8.60
C LYS A 301 -31.02 -15.46 -7.94
N THR A 302 -31.16 -15.05 -6.69
CA THR A 302 -32.36 -15.34 -5.88
C THR A 302 -32.90 -14.08 -5.22
N GLN A 303 -33.81 -13.40 -5.93
CA GLN A 303 -34.93 -12.59 -5.40
C GLN A 303 -35.84 -12.17 -6.58
N LEU A 304 -36.47 -13.17 -7.20
CA LEU A 304 -37.57 -13.04 -8.16
C LEU A 304 -38.60 -14.15 -7.86
N SER A 305 -39.26 -14.01 -6.72
CA SER A 305 -40.44 -14.75 -6.27
C SER A 305 -41.05 -14.02 -5.08
#